data_AF-A0A7X8A608-F1
#
_entry.id   AF-A0A7X8A608-F1
#
_cell.length_a   1.000
_cell.length_b   1.000
_cell.length_c   1.000
_cell.angle_alpha   90.00
_cell.angle_beta   90.00
_cell.angle_gamma   90.00
#
_symmetry.space_group_name_H-M   'P 1'
#
loop_
_entity.id
_entity.type
_entity.pdbx_description
1 polymer ?
#
loop_
_entity_poly.entity_id
_entity_poly.type
_entity_poly.pdbx_seq_one_letter_code
_entity_poly.pdbx_strand_id
1 'polypeptide(L)'
;AAQLNDAKLIKQCVEIHFEYLDKYTKAGNHRWLCEILESLVKVKRCKEYFNLEKIDPYFQLVVEHFQYDVINKRYWIETRIELYKIFGRNDLIPEAQEKIGLAYIELADVKKNDPLVAAGYLNDAAKYFTKINKQYGRDYTELIDRLKIRIKQVNKDSKSQMQSVSGETKIPVEAINEYVNRFKELTLTDSLGVIGSEFHVMIPHDIAVEKAKSSLADTPLLALVTETVLSDDNIIAEVKPGNEKLEKFAKDIIIHHCYSTIQIFINPVLQLLIKDKGLSCDKYIEFISDSNLIEKDRLSLIKVGIERYWAEDYISSMHILVFQIEGILRDVLGHLGRPTTKIARDVTQERLLDDILRDEILKHCLGDDFCYFLQIILSDPLGVNLRNRVGHALARENEFNKVVNLLLLLILLRFGVLRYSLPDKNNITESE
;
A
#
# COMPACT_ATOMS: atom_id res chain seq x y z
N ALA A 1 1.89 -21.16 -32.61
CA ALA A 1 2.64 -20.97 -33.88
C ALA A 1 3.82 -21.92 -33.90
N ALA A 2 3.89 -22.83 -34.87
CA ALA A 2 5.05 -23.71 -35.04
C ALA A 2 6.27 -22.84 -35.34
N GLN A 3 7.29 -22.87 -34.49
CA GLN A 3 8.54 -22.17 -34.77
C GLN A 3 9.20 -22.84 -35.97
N LEU A 4 9.51 -22.06 -37.01
CA LEU A 4 10.37 -22.47 -38.12
C LEU A 4 11.67 -23.02 -37.52
N ASN A 5 11.84 -24.34 -37.60
CA ASN A 5 12.98 -25.03 -36.99
C ASN A 5 14.07 -25.44 -38.02
N ASP A 6 13.92 -25.04 -39.28
CA ASP A 6 14.91 -25.26 -40.33
C ASP A 6 15.93 -24.10 -40.38
N ALA A 7 17.19 -24.39 -40.06
CA ALA A 7 18.28 -23.42 -40.04
C ALA A 7 18.51 -22.74 -41.40
N LYS A 8 18.36 -23.48 -42.50
CA LYS A 8 18.58 -22.96 -43.86
C LYS A 8 17.48 -21.97 -44.24
N LEU A 9 16.23 -22.30 -43.95
CA LEU A 9 15.10 -21.41 -44.20
C LEU A 9 15.18 -20.15 -43.33
N ILE A 10 15.62 -20.26 -42.06
CA ILE A 10 15.82 -19.11 -41.20
C ILE A 10 16.91 -18.19 -41.75
N LYS A 11 18.05 -18.75 -42.18
CA LYS A 11 19.13 -17.97 -42.80
C LYS A 11 18.65 -17.22 -44.05
N GLN A 12 17.98 -17.92 -44.97
CA GLN A 12 17.42 -17.32 -46.18
C GLN A 12 16.40 -16.23 -45.85
N CYS A 13 15.56 -16.48 -44.85
CA CYS A 13 14.59 -15.52 -44.36
C CYS A 13 15.28 -14.25 -43.85
N VAL A 14 16.33 -14.37 -43.04
CA VAL A 14 17.11 -13.22 -42.54
C VAL A 14 17.76 -12.44 -43.69
N GLU A 15 18.39 -13.13 -44.65
CA GLU A 15 18.99 -12.50 -45.83
C GLU A 15 17.96 -11.68 -46.63
N ILE A 16 16.79 -12.26 -46.90
CA ILE A 16 15.67 -11.58 -47.57
C ILE A 16 15.19 -10.36 -46.77
N HIS A 17 15.08 -10.47 -45.44
CA HIS A 17 14.71 -9.32 -44.61
C HIS A 17 15.71 -8.17 -44.74
N PHE A 18 17.03 -8.42 -44.78
CA PHE A 18 18.03 -7.36 -45.00
C PHE A 18 17.92 -6.71 -46.38
N GLU A 19 17.67 -7.50 -47.44
CA GLU A 19 17.42 -6.94 -48.78
C GLU A 19 16.21 -6.00 -48.79
N TYR A 20 15.13 -6.39 -48.11
CA TYR A 20 13.95 -5.55 -47.98
C TYR A 20 14.17 -4.34 -47.07
N LEU A 21 14.94 -4.47 -45.98
CA LEU A 21 15.32 -3.34 -45.14
C LEU A 21 16.06 -2.28 -45.96
N ASP A 22 17.04 -2.67 -46.78
CA ASP A 22 17.76 -1.76 -47.66
C ASP A 22 16.84 -1.12 -48.71
N LYS A 23 15.98 -1.93 -49.34
CA LYS A 23 15.03 -1.46 -50.35
C LYS A 23 14.06 -0.42 -49.76
N TYR A 24 13.47 -0.71 -48.61
CA TYR A 24 12.48 0.17 -47.99
C TYR A 24 13.10 1.38 -47.32
N THR A 25 14.35 1.28 -46.85
CA THR A 25 15.13 2.43 -46.38
C THR A 25 15.33 3.43 -47.51
N LYS A 26 15.78 2.98 -48.69
CA LYS A 26 15.95 3.84 -49.88
C LYS A 26 14.64 4.44 -50.40
N ALA A 27 13.54 3.70 -50.25
CA ALA A 27 12.22 4.15 -50.66
C ALA A 27 11.51 5.05 -49.62
N GLY A 28 12.09 5.25 -48.44
CA GLY A 28 11.48 6.00 -47.35
C GLY A 28 10.22 5.33 -46.76
N ASN A 29 10.06 4.02 -46.92
CA ASN A 29 8.88 3.30 -46.44
C ASN A 29 9.07 2.75 -45.02
N HIS A 30 8.86 3.63 -44.04
CA HIS A 30 9.10 3.35 -42.63
C HIS A 30 8.14 2.31 -42.03
N ARG A 31 6.92 2.15 -42.58
CA ARG A 31 5.96 1.13 -42.13
C ARG A 31 6.49 -0.28 -42.34
N TRP A 32 7.05 -0.57 -43.52
CA TRP A 32 7.64 -1.89 -43.78
C TRP A 32 8.95 -2.12 -43.02
N LEU A 33 9.73 -1.07 -42.75
CA LEU A 33 10.88 -1.18 -41.85
C LEU A 33 10.45 -1.66 -40.46
N CYS A 34 9.41 -1.06 -39.89
CA CYS A 34 8.86 -1.45 -38.60
C CYS A 34 8.48 -2.94 -38.56
N GLU A 35 7.65 -3.39 -39.51
CA GLU A 35 7.17 -4.78 -39.54
C GLU A 35 8.31 -5.80 -39.67
N ILE A 36 9.32 -5.49 -40.50
CA ILE A 36 10.49 -6.36 -40.68
C ILE A 36 11.33 -6.42 -39.40
N LEU A 37 11.63 -5.27 -38.78
CA LEU A 37 12.44 -5.22 -37.56
C LEU A 37 11.75 -5.95 -36.40
N GLU A 38 10.44 -5.78 -36.24
CA GLU A 38 9.67 -6.46 -35.19
C GLU A 38 9.65 -7.99 -35.40
N SER A 39 9.53 -8.43 -36.66
CA SER A 39 9.64 -9.84 -37.04
C SER A 39 11.01 -10.43 -36.69
N LEU A 40 12.09 -9.72 -36.99
CA LEU A 40 13.46 -10.17 -36.72
C LEU A 40 13.76 -10.32 -35.21
N VAL A 41 13.19 -9.45 -34.36
CA VAL A 41 13.38 -9.51 -32.90
C VAL A 41 12.55 -10.62 -32.26
N LYS A 42 11.31 -10.83 -32.70
CA LYS A 42 10.41 -11.85 -32.11
C LYS A 42 10.87 -13.29 -32.39
N VAL A 43 11.57 -13.53 -33.50
CA VAL A 43 12.05 -14.87 -33.87
C VAL A 43 13.44 -15.13 -33.28
N LYS A 44 13.49 -15.79 -32.11
CA LYS A 44 14.72 -16.02 -31.33
C LYS A 44 15.90 -16.62 -32.11
N ARG A 45 15.67 -17.42 -33.15
CA ARG A 45 16.75 -18.04 -33.97
C ARG A 45 17.33 -17.10 -35.02
N CYS A 46 16.64 -16.03 -35.41
CA CYS A 46 17.14 -15.09 -36.41
C CYS A 46 18.46 -14.44 -35.96
N LYS A 47 18.65 -14.25 -34.65
CA LYS A 47 19.89 -13.69 -34.06
C LYS A 47 21.17 -14.46 -34.40
N GLU A 48 21.07 -15.75 -34.78
CA GLU A 48 22.23 -16.55 -35.16
C GLU A 48 22.78 -16.14 -36.54
N TYR A 49 22.00 -15.40 -37.33
CA TYR A 49 22.26 -15.10 -38.74
C TYR A 49 22.51 -13.61 -39.02
N PHE A 50 22.50 -12.76 -38.00
CA PHE A 50 22.88 -11.36 -38.11
C PHE A 50 23.59 -10.86 -36.85
N ASN A 51 24.32 -9.76 -36.98
CA ASN A 51 25.00 -9.11 -35.86
C ASN A 51 24.35 -7.76 -35.54
N LEU A 52 24.65 -7.23 -34.36
CA LEU A 52 24.09 -5.95 -33.91
C LEU A 52 24.47 -4.79 -34.85
N GLU A 53 25.73 -4.74 -35.30
CA GLU A 53 26.24 -3.64 -36.14
C GLU A 53 25.47 -3.46 -37.44
N LYS A 54 24.99 -4.55 -38.04
CA LYS A 54 24.19 -4.50 -39.26
C LYS A 54 22.75 -4.05 -39.01
N ILE A 55 22.13 -4.50 -37.92
CA ILE A 55 20.70 -4.29 -37.69
C ILE A 55 20.39 -2.97 -36.95
N ASP A 56 21.28 -2.54 -36.05
CA ASP A 56 21.08 -1.39 -35.17
C ASP A 56 20.87 -0.05 -35.91
N PRO A 57 21.53 0.22 -37.07
CA PRO A 57 21.27 1.43 -37.85
C PRO A 57 19.82 1.55 -38.32
N TYR A 58 19.15 0.44 -38.67
CA TYR A 58 17.73 0.48 -39.06
C TYR A 58 16.83 0.79 -37.87
N PHE A 59 17.16 0.30 -36.67
CA PHE A 59 16.46 0.68 -35.44
C PHE A 59 16.62 2.18 -35.14
N GLN A 60 17.85 2.70 -35.27
CA GLN A 60 18.10 4.13 -35.10
C GLN A 60 17.28 4.97 -36.08
N LEU A 61 17.22 4.58 -37.36
CA LEU A 61 16.40 5.25 -38.38
C LEU A 61 14.91 5.26 -38.02
N VAL A 62 14.37 4.15 -37.52
CA VAL A 62 12.96 4.07 -37.09
C VAL A 62 12.70 4.95 -35.86
N VAL A 63 13.62 4.99 -34.89
CA VAL A 63 13.51 5.89 -33.73
C VAL A 63 13.53 7.37 -34.17
N GLU A 64 14.39 7.74 -35.10
CA GLU A 64 14.47 9.11 -35.65
C GLU A 64 13.22 9.49 -36.45
N HIS A 65 12.64 8.54 -37.19
CA HIS A 65 11.37 8.75 -37.90
C HIS A 65 10.26 9.17 -36.95
N PHE A 66 10.18 8.55 -35.77
CA PHE A 66 9.17 8.86 -34.76
C PHE A 66 9.56 10.01 -33.81
N GLN A 67 10.50 10.89 -34.19
CA GLN A 67 10.97 11.98 -33.30
C GLN A 67 9.84 12.82 -32.66
N TYR A 68 8.71 13.01 -33.36
CA TYR A 68 7.53 13.75 -32.89
C TYR A 68 6.40 12.86 -32.34
N ASP A 69 6.46 11.55 -32.58
CA ASP A 69 5.53 10.56 -32.02
C ASP A 69 6.23 9.84 -30.86
N VAL A 70 6.16 10.48 -29.69
CA VAL A 70 6.89 10.06 -28.50
C VAL A 70 6.51 8.63 -28.06
N ILE A 71 5.26 8.20 -28.32
CA ILE A 71 4.79 6.85 -27.99
C ILE A 71 5.52 5.83 -28.84
N ASN A 72 5.51 6.01 -30.16
CA ASN A 72 6.20 5.09 -31.08
C ASN A 72 7.72 5.16 -30.92
N LYS A 73 8.30 6.35 -30.72
CA LYS A 73 9.71 6.53 -30.40
C LYS A 73 10.13 5.71 -29.18
N ARG A 74 9.37 5.80 -28.08
CA ARG A 74 9.63 5.03 -26.85
C ARG A 74 9.57 3.53 -27.11
N TYR A 75 8.51 3.06 -27.77
CA TYR A 75 8.33 1.65 -28.12
C TYR A 75 9.55 1.10 -28.87
N TRP A 76 10.03 1.82 -29.88
CA TRP A 76 11.18 1.37 -30.68
C TRP A 76 12.50 1.39 -29.89
N ILE A 77 12.66 2.28 -28.92
CA ILE A 77 13.81 2.25 -28.00
C ILE A 77 13.72 1.03 -27.08
N GLU A 78 12.53 0.67 -26.58
CA GLU A 78 12.31 -0.54 -25.77
C GLU A 78 12.66 -1.81 -26.55
N THR A 79 12.18 -1.93 -27.80
CA THR A 79 12.53 -3.05 -28.69
C THR A 79 14.04 -3.12 -28.95
N ARG A 80 14.70 -1.97 -29.12
CA ARG A 80 16.15 -1.89 -29.29
C ARG A 80 16.93 -2.33 -28.04
N ILE A 81 16.40 -2.09 -26.83
CA ILE A 81 16.98 -2.63 -25.58
C ILE A 81 16.87 -4.17 -25.53
N GLU A 82 15.75 -4.74 -25.98
CA GLU A 82 15.63 -6.21 -26.06
C GLU A 82 16.69 -6.79 -26.98
N LEU A 83 16.93 -6.14 -28.12
CA LEU A 83 18.00 -6.48 -29.04
C LEU A 83 19.38 -6.42 -28.36
N TYR A 84 19.70 -5.36 -27.62
CA TYR A 84 20.96 -5.27 -26.87
C TYR A 84 21.15 -6.39 -25.86
N LYS A 85 20.08 -6.78 -25.14
CA LYS A 85 20.11 -7.92 -24.22
C LYS A 85 20.37 -9.23 -24.96
N ILE A 86 19.74 -9.43 -26.12
CA ILE A 86 19.92 -10.63 -26.95
C ILE A 86 21.39 -10.80 -27.39
N PHE A 87 22.07 -9.70 -27.73
CA PHE A 87 23.47 -9.68 -28.16
C PHE A 87 24.47 -9.44 -27.02
N GLY A 88 24.04 -9.41 -25.76
CA GLY A 88 24.92 -9.23 -24.60
C GLY A 88 25.57 -7.83 -24.49
N ARG A 89 25.06 -6.83 -25.22
CA ARG A 89 25.56 -5.45 -25.21
C ARG A 89 24.97 -4.63 -24.07
N ASN A 90 25.29 -5.05 -22.85
CA ASN A 90 24.80 -4.41 -21.63
C ASN A 90 25.34 -2.98 -21.44
N ASP A 91 26.43 -2.64 -22.12
CA ASP A 91 27.05 -1.31 -22.15
C ASP A 91 26.16 -0.24 -22.82
N LEU A 92 25.32 -0.62 -23.78
CA LEU A 92 24.44 0.30 -24.52
C LEU A 92 23.07 0.52 -23.85
N ILE A 93 22.68 -0.39 -22.96
CA ILE A 93 21.36 -0.35 -22.30
C ILE A 93 21.13 0.91 -21.46
N PRO A 94 22.10 1.43 -20.68
CA PRO A 94 21.87 2.59 -19.82
C PRO A 94 21.47 3.85 -20.59
N GLU A 95 22.12 4.12 -21.72
CA GLU A 95 21.80 5.27 -22.57
C GLU A 95 20.42 5.13 -23.22
N ALA A 96 20.05 3.93 -23.66
CA ALA A 96 18.71 3.68 -24.20
C ALA A 96 17.62 3.82 -23.12
N GLN A 97 17.87 3.36 -21.89
CA GLN A 97 16.94 3.55 -20.78
C GLN A 97 16.78 5.01 -20.38
N GLU A 98 17.86 5.80 -20.44
CA GLU A 98 17.79 7.25 -20.25
C GLU A 98 16.88 7.91 -21.30
N LYS A 99 16.99 7.53 -22.58
CA LYS A 99 16.09 8.02 -23.64
C LYS A 99 14.63 7.65 -23.38
N ILE A 100 14.34 6.48 -22.81
CA ILE A 100 12.97 6.11 -22.39
C ILE A 100 12.49 7.00 -21.24
N GLY A 101 13.32 7.22 -20.22
CA GLY A 101 12.99 8.10 -19.10
C GLY A 101 12.65 9.52 -19.56
N LEU A 102 13.43 10.06 -20.50
CA LEU A 102 13.16 11.36 -21.12
C LEU A 102 11.87 11.35 -21.95
N ALA A 103 11.59 10.29 -22.71
CA ALA A 103 10.35 10.15 -23.48
C ALA A 103 9.12 10.15 -22.57
N TYR A 104 9.19 9.56 -21.36
CA TYR A 104 8.12 9.64 -20.38
C TYR A 104 7.89 11.07 -19.86
N ILE A 105 8.95 11.84 -19.63
CA ILE A 105 8.83 13.26 -19.25
C ILE A 105 8.13 14.04 -20.37
N GLU A 106 8.54 13.81 -21.63
CA GLU A 106 7.95 14.44 -22.81
C GLU A 106 6.46 14.06 -22.98
N LEU A 107 6.11 12.79 -22.76
CA LEU A 107 4.70 12.34 -22.76
C LEU A 107 3.87 13.03 -21.67
N ALA A 108 4.45 13.24 -20.48
CA ALA A 108 3.78 13.99 -19.42
C ALA A 108 3.54 15.46 -19.80
N ASP A 109 4.49 16.09 -20.50
CA ASP A 109 4.33 17.46 -21.01
C ASP A 109 3.23 17.55 -22.08
N VAL A 110 3.17 16.57 -22.99
CA VAL A 110 2.10 16.45 -23.99
C VAL A 110 0.73 16.27 -23.32
N LYS A 111 0.66 15.54 -22.22
CA LYS A 111 -0.56 15.27 -21.45
C LYS A 111 -0.80 16.24 -20.30
N LYS A 112 -0.18 17.43 -20.29
CA LYS A 112 -0.36 18.42 -19.20
C LYS A 112 -1.81 18.80 -18.88
N ASN A 113 -2.73 18.66 -19.83
CA ASN A 113 -4.17 18.94 -19.64
C ASN A 113 -4.94 17.76 -19.02
N ASP A 114 -4.28 16.62 -18.85
CA ASP A 114 -4.77 15.42 -18.16
C ASP A 114 -3.77 15.09 -17.03
N PRO A 115 -3.89 15.77 -15.87
CA PRO A 115 -2.98 15.59 -14.74
C PRO A 115 -2.87 14.14 -14.28
N LEU A 116 -3.95 13.34 -14.36
CA LEU A 116 -3.89 11.93 -13.97
C LEU A 116 -2.94 11.15 -14.88
N VAL A 117 -3.08 11.30 -16.20
CA VAL A 117 -2.19 10.65 -17.17
C VAL A 117 -0.76 11.20 -17.09
N ALA A 118 -0.61 12.52 -16.93
CA ALA A 118 0.69 13.16 -16.79
C ALA A 118 1.45 12.67 -15.54
N ALA A 119 0.77 12.51 -14.40
CA ALA A 119 1.35 11.97 -13.19
C ALA A 119 1.84 10.52 -13.39
N GLY A 120 1.06 9.69 -14.08
CA GLY A 120 1.46 8.33 -14.44
C GLY A 120 2.77 8.30 -15.23
N TYR A 121 2.89 9.11 -16.27
CA TYR A 121 4.13 9.19 -17.04
C TYR A 121 5.33 9.74 -16.26
N LEU A 122 5.13 10.75 -15.41
CA LEU A 122 6.21 11.25 -14.53
C LEU A 122 6.67 10.17 -13.54
N ASN A 123 5.74 9.37 -13.00
CA ASN A 123 6.05 8.26 -12.11
C ASN A 123 6.90 7.20 -12.83
N ASP A 124 6.52 6.84 -14.06
CA ASP A 124 7.32 5.93 -14.89
C ASP A 124 8.72 6.48 -15.15
N ALA A 125 8.85 7.77 -15.49
CA ALA A 125 10.16 8.40 -15.64
C ALA A 125 11.01 8.27 -14.36
N ALA A 126 10.45 8.58 -13.19
CA ALA A 126 11.15 8.49 -11.91
C ALA A 126 11.58 7.05 -11.59
N LYS A 127 10.74 6.04 -11.87
CA LYS A 127 11.09 4.62 -11.73
C LYS A 127 12.25 4.24 -12.65
N TYR A 128 12.24 4.70 -13.90
CA TYR A 128 13.32 4.43 -14.86
C TYR A 128 14.66 5.03 -14.38
N PHE A 129 14.70 6.31 -14.00
CA PHE A 129 15.95 6.92 -13.51
C PHE A 129 16.44 6.30 -12.20
N THR A 130 15.53 5.94 -11.28
CA THR A 130 15.89 5.23 -10.04
C THR A 130 16.52 3.87 -10.34
N LYS A 131 15.96 3.13 -11.31
CA LYS A 131 16.51 1.85 -11.78
C LYS A 131 17.90 2.05 -12.39
N ILE A 132 18.09 3.10 -13.20
CA ILE A 132 19.38 3.40 -13.82
C ILE A 132 20.45 3.70 -12.75
N ASN A 133 20.13 4.52 -11.74
CA ASN A 133 21.04 4.81 -10.62
C ASN A 133 21.48 3.52 -9.92
N LYS A 134 20.52 2.67 -9.54
CA LYS A 134 20.79 1.44 -8.79
C LYS A 134 21.55 0.40 -9.60
N GLN A 135 21.25 0.26 -10.89
CA GLN A 135 21.77 -0.82 -11.73
C GLN A 135 23.11 -0.46 -12.39
N TYR A 136 23.34 0.82 -12.71
CA TYR A 136 24.48 1.25 -13.52
C TYR A 136 25.36 2.31 -12.86
N GLY A 137 25.06 2.71 -11.62
CA GLY A 137 25.88 3.66 -10.87
C GLY A 137 25.91 5.08 -11.47
N ARG A 138 24.94 5.43 -12.31
CA ARG A 138 24.75 6.81 -12.77
C ARG A 138 24.09 7.65 -11.66
N ASP A 139 24.24 8.97 -11.73
CA ASP A 139 23.63 9.87 -10.75
C ASP A 139 22.57 10.77 -11.39
N TYR A 140 21.31 10.36 -11.26
CA TYR A 140 20.13 11.16 -11.58
C TYR A 140 19.38 11.63 -10.32
N THR A 141 20.04 11.70 -9.15
CA THR A 141 19.37 11.98 -7.87
C THR A 141 18.59 13.31 -7.91
N GLU A 142 19.22 14.38 -8.41
CA GLU A 142 18.57 15.69 -8.53
C GLU A 142 17.38 15.67 -9.51
N LEU A 143 17.49 14.94 -10.63
CA LEU A 143 16.39 14.79 -11.58
C LEU A 143 15.22 14.03 -10.93
N ILE A 144 15.50 12.94 -10.23
CA ILE A 144 14.50 12.13 -9.51
C ILE A 144 13.78 13.00 -8.47
N ASP A 145 14.50 13.84 -7.73
CA ASP A 145 13.89 14.72 -6.74
C ASP A 145 13.01 15.80 -7.39
N ARG A 146 13.45 16.40 -8.50
CA ARG A 146 12.60 17.30 -9.30
C ARG A 146 11.35 16.60 -9.84
N LEU A 147 11.47 15.36 -10.30
CA LEU A 147 10.33 14.56 -10.75
C LEU A 147 9.35 14.29 -9.61
N LYS A 148 9.82 13.93 -8.42
CA LYS A 148 8.95 13.72 -7.23
C LYS A 148 8.17 14.98 -6.87
N ILE A 149 8.83 16.15 -6.86
CA ILE A 149 8.16 17.44 -6.63
C ILE A 149 7.09 17.68 -7.69
N ARG A 150 7.42 17.43 -8.96
CA ARG A 150 6.48 17.60 -10.07
C ARG A 150 5.30 16.64 -9.99
N ILE A 151 5.53 15.36 -9.67
CA ILE A 151 4.48 14.35 -9.46
C ILE A 151 3.51 14.81 -8.38
N LYS A 152 4.03 15.30 -7.24
CA LYS A 152 3.19 15.78 -6.13
C LYS A 152 2.29 16.95 -6.55
N GLN A 153 2.82 17.90 -7.31
CA GLN A 153 2.05 19.02 -7.83
C GLN A 153 0.94 18.55 -8.79
N VAL A 154 1.29 17.67 -9.74
CA VAL A 154 0.33 17.16 -10.72
C VAL A 154 -0.75 16.28 -10.06
N ASN A 155 -0.41 15.47 -9.07
CA ASN A 155 -1.38 14.68 -8.28
C ASN A 155 -2.35 15.56 -7.48
N LYS A 156 -1.87 16.70 -6.98
CA LYS A 156 -2.75 17.68 -6.31
C LYS A 156 -3.80 18.20 -7.29
N ASP A 157 -3.40 18.48 -8.53
CA ASP A 157 -4.28 18.97 -9.57
C ASP A 157 -5.23 17.87 -10.08
N SER A 158 -4.77 16.60 -10.12
CA SER A 158 -5.58 15.45 -10.57
C SER A 158 -6.78 15.15 -9.65
N LYS A 159 -6.71 15.51 -8.36
CA LYS A 159 -7.82 15.37 -7.41
C LYS A 159 -9.08 16.11 -7.87
N SER A 160 -8.94 17.22 -8.58
CA SER A 160 -10.08 17.98 -9.11
C SER A 160 -10.82 17.25 -10.24
N GLN A 161 -10.19 16.25 -10.86
CA GLN A 161 -10.77 15.43 -11.92
C GLN A 161 -11.35 14.11 -11.41
N MET A 162 -11.16 13.79 -10.13
CA MET A 162 -11.74 12.60 -9.52
C MET A 162 -13.24 12.79 -9.34
N GLN A 163 -14.01 11.80 -9.81
CA GLN A 163 -15.44 11.74 -9.57
C GLN A 163 -15.72 10.94 -8.30
N SER A 164 -16.59 11.48 -7.45
CA SER A 164 -17.08 10.76 -6.28
C SER A 164 -18.23 9.84 -6.69
N VAL A 165 -18.17 8.59 -6.25
CA VAL A 165 -19.30 7.66 -6.33
C VAL A 165 -19.78 7.45 -4.90
N SER A 166 -21.05 7.78 -4.65
CA SER A 166 -21.70 7.62 -3.35
C SER A 166 -22.94 6.75 -3.48
N GLY A 167 -23.22 5.96 -2.46
CA GLY A 167 -24.45 5.19 -2.32
C GLY A 167 -25.12 5.47 -0.97
N GLU A 168 -26.44 5.43 -0.94
CA GLU A 168 -27.22 5.51 0.29
C GLU A 168 -27.57 4.10 0.77
N THR A 169 -27.50 3.88 2.08
CA THR A 169 -27.96 2.64 2.71
C THR A 169 -28.91 2.96 3.85
N LYS A 170 -29.95 2.13 4.02
CA LYS A 170 -30.88 2.28 5.15
C LYS A 170 -30.27 1.61 6.37
N ILE A 171 -30.11 2.39 7.43
CA ILE A 171 -29.63 1.87 8.70
C ILE A 171 -30.80 1.19 9.43
N PRO A 172 -30.68 -0.09 9.83
CA PRO A 172 -31.75 -0.83 10.50
C PRO A 172 -31.89 -0.39 11.96
N VAL A 173 -32.76 0.58 12.22
CA VAL A 173 -32.96 1.18 13.56
C VAL A 173 -33.37 0.12 14.59
N GLU A 174 -34.16 -0.87 14.19
CA GLU A 174 -34.59 -1.98 15.04
C GLU A 174 -33.40 -2.80 15.54
N ALA A 175 -32.44 -3.12 14.65
CA ALA A 175 -31.25 -3.88 15.00
C ALA A 175 -30.31 -3.09 15.93
N ILE A 176 -30.23 -1.77 15.76
CA ILE A 176 -29.49 -0.91 16.71
C ILE A 176 -30.14 -0.97 18.08
N ASN A 177 -31.47 -0.77 18.14
CA ASN A 177 -32.19 -0.78 19.41
C ASN A 177 -32.06 -2.13 20.11
N GLU A 178 -32.16 -3.23 19.38
CA GLU A 178 -31.92 -4.57 19.92
C GLU A 178 -30.50 -4.70 20.49
N TYR A 179 -29.48 -4.28 19.73
CA TYR A 179 -28.09 -4.30 20.19
C TYR A 179 -27.87 -3.45 21.44
N VAL A 180 -28.38 -2.22 21.46
CA VAL A 180 -28.23 -1.29 22.61
C VAL A 180 -29.00 -1.77 23.83
N ASN A 181 -30.19 -2.34 23.65
CA ASN A 181 -31.02 -2.83 24.75
C ASN A 181 -30.35 -3.96 25.53
N ARG A 182 -29.49 -4.77 24.90
CA ARG A 182 -28.69 -5.79 25.60
C ARG A 182 -27.85 -5.21 26.74
N PHE A 183 -27.42 -3.95 26.63
CA PHE A 183 -26.59 -3.28 27.64
C PHE A 183 -27.38 -2.61 28.76
N LYS A 184 -28.72 -2.52 28.65
CA LYS A 184 -29.56 -1.96 29.72
C LYS A 184 -29.60 -2.83 30.96
N GLU A 185 -29.61 -4.14 30.77
CA GLU A 185 -29.68 -5.12 31.87
C GLU A 185 -28.29 -5.43 32.47
N LEU A 186 -27.21 -5.11 31.75
CA LEU A 186 -25.85 -5.36 32.22
C LEU A 186 -25.38 -4.31 33.23
N THR A 187 -24.46 -4.72 34.11
CA THR A 187 -23.69 -3.77 34.92
C THR A 187 -22.70 -3.01 34.03
N LEU A 188 -22.12 -1.91 34.54
CA LEU A 188 -21.11 -1.17 33.78
C LEU A 188 -19.89 -2.05 33.46
N THR A 189 -19.38 -2.77 34.46
CA THR A 189 -18.23 -3.67 34.32
C THR A 189 -18.52 -4.78 33.31
N ASP A 190 -19.69 -5.42 33.38
CA ASP A 190 -20.07 -6.46 32.41
C ASP A 190 -20.21 -5.90 31.00
N SER A 191 -20.76 -4.68 30.87
CA SER A 191 -20.88 -4.01 29.57
C SER A 191 -19.51 -3.76 28.93
N LEU A 192 -18.56 -3.23 29.71
CA LEU A 192 -17.18 -3.03 29.27
C LEU A 192 -16.50 -4.35 28.90
N GLY A 193 -16.72 -5.38 29.72
CA GLY A 193 -16.25 -6.75 29.47
C GLY A 193 -16.77 -7.32 28.15
N VAL A 194 -18.07 -7.20 27.89
CA VAL A 194 -18.72 -7.66 26.66
C VAL A 194 -18.19 -6.91 25.44
N ILE A 195 -18.12 -5.57 25.48
CA ILE A 195 -17.62 -4.76 24.35
C ILE A 195 -16.17 -5.14 24.04
N GLY A 196 -15.31 -5.23 25.06
CA GLY A 196 -13.91 -5.63 24.89
C GLY A 196 -13.76 -7.07 24.39
N SER A 197 -14.59 -8.00 24.85
CA SER A 197 -14.46 -9.43 24.54
C SER A 197 -15.05 -9.81 23.20
N GLU A 198 -16.21 -9.27 22.84
CA GLU A 198 -16.84 -9.46 21.52
C GLU A 198 -16.09 -8.69 20.44
N PHE A 199 -15.58 -7.48 20.77
CA PHE A 199 -14.79 -6.62 19.89
C PHE A 199 -15.31 -6.50 18.45
N HIS A 200 -16.63 -6.30 18.30
CA HIS A 200 -17.34 -6.33 17.01
C HIS A 200 -16.86 -5.32 15.96
N VAL A 201 -15.99 -4.38 16.30
CA VAL A 201 -15.34 -3.49 15.33
C VAL A 201 -14.36 -4.23 14.41
N MET A 202 -13.91 -5.42 14.81
CA MET A 202 -13.08 -6.30 14.03
C MET A 202 -13.94 -7.35 13.32
N ILE A 203 -13.61 -7.62 12.05
CA ILE A 203 -14.05 -8.82 11.34
C ILE A 203 -12.84 -9.72 11.09
N PRO A 204 -13.01 -11.05 11.20
CA PRO A 204 -12.00 -11.99 10.77
C PRO A 204 -11.54 -11.76 9.33
N HIS A 205 -10.25 -11.97 9.07
CA HIS A 205 -9.65 -11.70 7.76
C HIS A 205 -10.24 -12.58 6.65
N ASP A 206 -10.50 -13.85 6.94
CA ASP A 206 -11.11 -14.80 6.00
C ASP A 206 -12.49 -14.34 5.53
N ILE A 207 -13.35 -13.88 6.45
CA ILE A 207 -14.67 -13.33 6.16
C ILE A 207 -14.54 -12.07 5.28
N ALA A 208 -13.57 -11.20 5.57
CA ALA A 208 -13.32 -10.02 4.75
C ALA A 208 -12.88 -10.40 3.33
N VAL A 209 -12.02 -11.41 3.17
CA VAL A 209 -11.59 -11.94 1.87
C VAL A 209 -12.74 -12.56 1.10
N GLU A 210 -13.63 -13.32 1.76
CA GLU A 210 -14.81 -13.88 1.11
C GLU A 210 -15.76 -12.80 0.59
N LYS A 211 -16.04 -11.77 1.39
CA LYS A 211 -16.82 -10.62 0.95
C LYS A 211 -16.15 -9.88 -0.20
N ALA A 212 -14.83 -9.69 -0.15
CA ALA A 212 -14.07 -9.07 -1.23
C ALA A 212 -14.15 -9.87 -2.53
N LYS A 213 -14.06 -11.21 -2.46
CA LYS A 213 -14.25 -12.09 -3.63
C LYS A 213 -15.63 -11.89 -4.26
N SER A 214 -16.69 -11.85 -3.45
CA SER A 214 -18.05 -11.61 -3.93
C SER A 214 -18.16 -10.25 -4.63
N SER A 215 -17.71 -9.17 -3.98
CA SER A 215 -17.81 -7.82 -4.55
C SER A 215 -17.00 -7.64 -5.83
N LEU A 216 -15.82 -8.28 -5.94
CA LEU A 216 -15.02 -8.25 -7.17
C LEU A 216 -15.65 -9.08 -8.30
N ALA A 217 -16.33 -10.19 -7.97
CA ALA A 217 -17.09 -10.97 -8.94
C ALA A 217 -18.27 -10.17 -9.51
N ASP A 218 -18.92 -9.34 -8.68
CA ASP A 218 -20.01 -8.45 -9.09
C ASP A 218 -19.53 -7.22 -9.88
N THR A 219 -18.22 -6.95 -9.88
CA THR A 219 -17.61 -5.81 -10.58
C THR A 219 -16.44 -6.19 -11.51
N PRO A 220 -16.65 -7.04 -12.55
CA PRO A 220 -15.55 -7.62 -13.34
C PRO A 220 -14.64 -6.60 -14.02
N LEU A 221 -15.20 -5.49 -14.51
CA LEU A 221 -14.41 -4.43 -15.15
C LEU A 221 -13.48 -3.74 -14.14
N LEU A 222 -13.97 -3.44 -12.94
CA LEU A 222 -13.14 -2.86 -11.89
C LEU A 222 -12.06 -3.84 -11.45
N ALA A 223 -12.37 -5.13 -11.36
CA ALA A 223 -11.40 -6.16 -10.98
C ALA A 223 -10.20 -6.28 -11.94
N LEU A 224 -10.34 -5.89 -13.22
CA LEU A 224 -9.29 -5.96 -14.25
C LEU A 224 -8.41 -4.70 -14.33
N VAL A 225 -8.79 -3.61 -13.68
CA VAL A 225 -8.07 -2.33 -13.76
C VAL A 225 -7.02 -2.24 -12.65
N THR A 226 -5.80 -1.81 -12.98
CA THR A 226 -4.78 -1.47 -11.99
C THR A 226 -5.17 -0.18 -11.27
N GLU A 227 -5.13 -0.18 -9.95
CA GLU A 227 -5.48 0.96 -9.13
C GLU A 227 -4.23 1.68 -8.63
N THR A 228 -4.20 3.00 -8.72
CA THR A 228 -3.13 3.83 -8.13
C THR A 228 -3.65 4.44 -6.85
N VAL A 229 -3.04 4.10 -5.71
CA VAL A 229 -3.46 4.58 -4.40
C VAL A 229 -2.64 5.82 -4.05
N LEU A 230 -3.33 6.93 -3.80
CA LEU A 230 -2.74 8.21 -3.43
C LEU A 230 -2.95 8.50 -1.94
N SER A 231 -1.90 8.97 -1.27
CA SER A 231 -1.95 9.49 0.10
C SER A 231 -1.09 10.75 0.20
N ASP A 232 -1.68 11.85 0.70
CA ASP A 232 -1.04 13.18 0.80
C ASP A 232 -0.34 13.63 -0.50
N ASP A 233 -1.02 13.43 -1.63
CA ASP A 233 -0.56 13.74 -3.01
C ASP A 233 0.59 12.85 -3.52
N ASN A 234 1.01 11.85 -2.75
CA ASN A 234 2.01 10.86 -3.15
C ASN A 234 1.37 9.55 -3.59
N ILE A 235 1.96 8.90 -4.57
CA ILE A 235 1.63 7.52 -4.92
C ILE A 235 2.25 6.61 -3.86
N ILE A 236 1.42 5.90 -3.12
CA ILE A 236 1.86 4.97 -2.08
C ILE A 236 1.79 3.51 -2.52
N ALA A 237 0.99 3.20 -3.55
CA ALA A 237 0.93 1.88 -4.14
C ALA A 237 0.32 1.88 -5.56
N GLU A 238 0.68 0.86 -6.33
CA GLU A 238 -0.01 0.43 -7.54
C GLU A 238 -0.53 -0.99 -7.30
N VAL A 239 -1.84 -1.14 -7.20
CA VAL A 239 -2.52 -2.40 -6.86
C VAL A 239 -2.96 -3.07 -8.16
N LYS A 240 -2.31 -4.20 -8.48
CA LYS A 240 -2.57 -4.94 -9.72
C LYS A 240 -3.77 -5.88 -9.60
N PRO A 241 -4.40 -6.25 -10.72
CA PRO A 241 -5.43 -7.28 -10.75
C PRO A 241 -4.97 -8.61 -10.12
N GLY A 242 -5.92 -9.37 -9.59
CA GLY A 242 -5.65 -10.64 -8.91
C GLY A 242 -5.53 -10.47 -7.39
N ASN A 243 -4.52 -11.10 -6.79
CA ASN A 243 -4.41 -11.18 -5.32
C ASN A 243 -4.19 -9.81 -4.65
N GLU A 244 -3.38 -8.92 -5.23
CA GLU A 244 -3.15 -7.58 -4.64
C GLU A 244 -4.47 -6.80 -4.51
N LYS A 245 -5.31 -6.85 -5.56
CA LYS A 245 -6.63 -6.21 -5.54
C LYS A 245 -7.60 -6.85 -4.56
N LEU A 246 -7.57 -8.18 -4.46
CA LEU A 246 -8.37 -8.91 -3.47
C LEU A 246 -8.00 -8.51 -2.04
N GLU A 247 -6.70 -8.48 -1.73
CA GLU A 247 -6.20 -8.09 -0.40
C GLU A 247 -6.55 -6.63 -0.06
N LYS A 248 -6.41 -5.71 -1.03
CA LYS A 248 -6.80 -4.30 -0.84
C LYS A 248 -8.30 -4.18 -0.53
N PHE A 249 -9.16 -4.83 -1.30
CA PHE A 249 -10.60 -4.82 -1.07
C PHE A 249 -10.98 -5.43 0.29
N ALA A 250 -10.32 -6.50 0.72
CA ALA A 250 -10.53 -7.07 2.04
C ALA A 250 -10.19 -6.07 3.16
N LYS A 251 -9.09 -5.32 3.02
CA LYS A 251 -8.73 -4.23 3.96
C LYS A 251 -9.78 -3.12 3.97
N ASP A 252 -10.27 -2.71 2.80
CA ASP A 252 -11.30 -1.67 2.70
C ASP A 252 -12.61 -2.10 3.38
N ILE A 253 -12.98 -3.38 3.25
CA ILE A 253 -14.13 -3.97 3.95
C ILE A 253 -13.91 -3.96 5.47
N ILE A 254 -12.72 -4.31 5.96
CA ILE A 254 -12.37 -4.25 7.39
C ILE A 254 -12.51 -2.82 7.92
N ILE A 255 -11.95 -1.83 7.22
CA ILE A 255 -11.99 -0.41 7.62
C ILE A 255 -13.43 0.10 7.63
N HIS A 256 -14.20 -0.19 6.58
CA HIS A 256 -15.58 0.22 6.47
C HIS A 256 -16.46 -0.42 7.57
N HIS A 257 -16.26 -1.71 7.83
CA HIS A 257 -16.94 -2.42 8.92
C HIS A 257 -16.62 -1.80 10.28
N CYS A 258 -15.35 -1.53 10.55
CA CYS A 258 -14.89 -0.92 11.80
C CYS A 258 -15.59 0.42 12.05
N TYR A 259 -15.47 1.38 11.11
CA TYR A 259 -16.06 2.70 11.29
C TYR A 259 -17.59 2.69 11.35
N SER A 260 -18.23 1.87 10.51
CA SER A 260 -19.69 1.72 10.54
C SER A 260 -20.16 1.13 11.86
N THR A 261 -19.46 0.12 12.38
CA THR A 261 -19.80 -0.51 13.67
C THR A 261 -19.68 0.48 14.82
N ILE A 262 -18.61 1.29 14.82
CA ILE A 262 -18.42 2.33 15.83
C ILE A 262 -19.55 3.36 15.78
N GLN A 263 -19.85 3.89 14.59
CA GLN A 263 -20.84 4.95 14.43
C GLN A 263 -22.27 4.47 14.73
N ILE A 264 -22.65 3.31 14.19
CA ILE A 264 -24.02 2.80 14.20
C ILE A 264 -24.37 2.10 15.51
N PHE A 265 -23.45 1.33 16.09
CA PHE A 265 -23.75 0.45 17.23
C PHE A 265 -23.03 0.87 18.50
N ILE A 266 -21.70 1.06 18.46
CA ILE A 266 -20.92 1.28 19.69
C ILE A 266 -21.14 2.68 20.26
N ASN A 267 -21.25 3.72 19.43
CA ASN A 267 -21.44 5.07 19.92
C ASN A 267 -22.77 5.23 20.71
N PRO A 268 -23.93 4.71 20.25
CA PRO A 268 -25.14 4.65 21.07
C PRO A 268 -24.96 3.90 22.39
N VAL A 269 -24.27 2.75 22.39
CA VAL A 269 -23.98 1.99 23.63
C VAL A 269 -23.12 2.83 24.58
N LEU A 270 -22.06 3.49 24.08
CA LEU A 270 -21.22 4.35 24.91
C LEU A 270 -22.03 5.51 25.52
N GLN A 271 -22.94 6.11 24.76
CA GLN A 271 -23.83 7.16 25.29
C GLN A 271 -24.71 6.64 26.43
N LEU A 272 -25.27 5.43 26.28
CA LEU A 272 -26.02 4.76 27.33
C LEU A 272 -25.15 4.49 28.57
N LEU A 273 -23.93 3.98 28.39
CA LEU A 273 -23.02 3.71 29.51
C LEU A 273 -22.61 5.00 30.25
N ILE A 274 -22.37 6.10 29.53
CA ILE A 274 -22.04 7.39 30.14
C ILE A 274 -23.24 7.95 30.91
N LYS A 275 -24.41 8.02 30.29
CA LYS A 275 -25.59 8.70 30.86
C LYS A 275 -26.30 7.88 31.93
N ASP A 276 -26.49 6.59 31.68
CA ASP A 276 -27.40 5.76 32.48
C ASP A 276 -26.63 4.87 33.47
N LYS A 277 -25.38 4.54 33.16
CA LYS A 277 -24.52 3.67 34.00
C LYS A 277 -23.36 4.43 34.67
N GLY A 278 -23.22 5.73 34.39
CA GLY A 278 -22.23 6.61 34.99
C GLY A 278 -20.79 6.24 34.66
N LEU A 279 -20.52 5.81 33.41
CA LEU A 279 -19.16 5.59 32.91
C LEU A 279 -18.39 6.92 32.87
N SER A 280 -17.33 7.00 33.67
CA SER A 280 -16.38 8.12 33.71
C SER A 280 -14.98 7.66 33.26
N CYS A 281 -14.08 8.61 33.02
CA CYS A 281 -12.67 8.32 32.75
C CYS A 281 -12.05 7.45 33.86
N ASP A 282 -12.30 7.77 35.14
CA ASP A 282 -11.75 7.00 36.26
C ASP A 282 -12.24 5.55 36.27
N LYS A 283 -13.54 5.31 36.05
CA LYS A 283 -14.09 3.95 35.98
C LYS A 283 -13.59 3.17 34.77
N TYR A 284 -13.36 3.85 33.65
CA TYR A 284 -12.76 3.22 32.48
C TYR A 284 -11.31 2.80 32.77
N ILE A 285 -10.52 3.67 33.40
CA ILE A 285 -9.14 3.38 33.81
C ILE A 285 -9.09 2.25 34.83
N GLU A 286 -9.95 2.28 35.85
CA GLU A 286 -10.11 1.23 36.84
C GLU A 286 -10.31 -0.13 36.14
N PHE A 287 -11.24 -0.19 35.19
CA PHE A 287 -11.51 -1.41 34.43
C PHE A 287 -10.29 -1.96 33.68
N ILE A 288 -9.56 -1.11 32.94
CA ILE A 288 -8.40 -1.59 32.16
C ILE A 288 -7.15 -1.83 33.02
N SER A 289 -7.10 -1.28 34.24
CA SER A 289 -5.93 -1.39 35.14
C SER A 289 -5.72 -2.80 35.69
N ASP A 290 -6.76 -3.64 35.64
CA ASP A 290 -6.69 -5.06 36.01
C ASP A 290 -6.04 -5.93 34.92
N SER A 291 -5.73 -5.37 33.75
CA SER A 291 -5.07 -6.11 32.67
C SER A 291 -3.60 -6.37 32.98
N ASN A 292 -3.16 -7.60 32.73
CA ASN A 292 -1.74 -7.96 32.79
C ASN A 292 -0.98 -7.61 31.51
N LEU A 293 -1.65 -7.13 30.46
CA LEU A 293 -1.01 -6.67 29.22
C LEU A 293 -0.68 -5.18 29.25
N ILE A 294 -1.23 -4.43 30.20
CA ILE A 294 -1.01 -2.98 30.34
C ILE A 294 -0.11 -2.75 31.55
N GLU A 295 1.11 -2.30 31.30
CA GLU A 295 2.05 -1.98 32.39
C GLU A 295 1.54 -0.80 33.23
N LYS A 296 1.76 -0.88 34.55
CA LYS A 296 1.19 0.07 35.52
C LYS A 296 1.70 1.50 35.33
N ASP A 297 2.92 1.66 34.86
CA ASP A 297 3.53 2.96 34.58
C ASP A 297 2.85 3.69 33.40
N ARG A 298 2.34 2.95 32.41
CA ARG A 298 1.57 3.50 31.28
C ARG A 298 0.22 4.06 31.67
N LEU A 299 -0.42 3.52 32.72
CA LEU A 299 -1.78 3.92 33.12
C LEU A 299 -1.89 5.43 33.35
N SER A 300 -0.84 6.07 33.86
CA SER A 300 -0.80 7.53 34.05
C SER A 300 -0.91 8.30 32.72
N LEU A 301 -0.18 7.88 31.69
CA LEU A 301 -0.20 8.50 30.36
C LEU A 301 -1.50 8.17 29.61
N ILE A 302 -1.96 6.92 29.71
CA ILE A 302 -3.23 6.49 29.13
C ILE A 302 -4.37 7.31 29.74
N LYS A 303 -4.38 7.49 31.07
CA LYS A 303 -5.38 8.32 31.77
C LYS A 303 -5.45 9.73 31.18
N VAL A 304 -4.32 10.39 30.96
CA VAL A 304 -4.32 11.72 30.33
C VAL A 304 -4.96 11.69 28.95
N GLY A 305 -4.63 10.72 28.10
CA GLY A 305 -5.24 10.60 26.77
C GLY A 305 -6.75 10.38 26.84
N ILE A 306 -7.21 9.55 27.77
CA ILE A 306 -8.63 9.27 27.99
C ILE A 306 -9.37 10.49 28.56
N GLU A 307 -8.78 11.23 29.50
CA GLU A 307 -9.35 12.49 30.00
C GLU A 307 -9.57 13.49 28.87
N ARG A 308 -8.64 13.58 27.90
CA ARG A 308 -8.79 14.44 26.71
C ARG A 308 -9.94 14.01 25.83
N TYR A 309 -10.16 12.69 25.66
CA TYR A 309 -11.34 12.19 24.94
C TYR A 309 -12.65 12.65 25.61
N TRP A 310 -12.74 12.52 26.93
CA TRP A 310 -13.91 12.96 27.70
C TRP A 310 -14.13 14.47 27.64
N ALA A 311 -13.05 15.26 27.52
CA ALA A 311 -13.11 16.70 27.31
C ALA A 311 -13.37 17.10 25.84
N GLU A 312 -13.65 16.14 24.96
CA GLU A 312 -13.81 16.32 23.51
C GLU A 312 -12.57 16.91 22.80
N ASP A 313 -11.41 16.88 23.47
CA ASP A 313 -10.10 17.21 22.89
C ASP A 313 -9.52 15.98 22.19
N TYR A 314 -10.12 15.65 21.04
CA TYR A 314 -9.76 14.52 20.20
C TYR A 314 -8.35 14.64 19.60
N ILE A 315 -7.83 15.86 19.48
CA ILE A 315 -6.48 16.12 18.99
C ILE A 315 -5.48 15.62 20.03
N SER A 316 -5.55 16.12 21.26
CA SER A 316 -4.62 15.71 22.32
C SER A 316 -4.78 14.24 22.68
N SER A 317 -6.02 13.74 22.74
CA SER A 317 -6.30 12.33 23.01
C SER A 317 -5.57 11.41 22.01
N MET A 318 -5.72 11.67 20.70
CA MET A 318 -5.12 10.83 19.66
C MET A 318 -3.59 10.90 19.68
N HIS A 319 -3.00 12.07 19.91
CA HIS A 319 -1.53 12.23 20.04
C HIS A 319 -0.94 11.49 21.23
N ILE A 320 -1.74 11.11 22.23
CA ILE A 320 -1.30 10.32 23.37
C ILE A 320 -1.58 8.84 23.13
N LEU A 321 -2.84 8.49 22.89
CA LEU A 321 -3.30 7.10 22.92
C LEU A 321 -2.70 6.24 21.81
N VAL A 322 -2.46 6.79 20.63
CA VAL A 322 -1.84 6.06 19.50
C VAL A 322 -0.46 5.51 19.88
N PHE A 323 0.37 6.32 20.53
CA PHE A 323 1.71 5.89 20.95
C PHE A 323 1.68 5.05 22.23
N GLN A 324 0.69 5.23 23.11
CA GLN A 324 0.52 4.32 24.25
C GLN A 324 0.11 2.92 23.80
N ILE A 325 -0.71 2.78 22.76
CA ILE A 325 -1.03 1.48 22.16
C ILE A 325 0.22 0.83 21.54
N GLU A 326 1.06 1.58 20.83
CA GLU A 326 2.37 1.07 20.36
C GLU A 326 3.26 0.63 21.53
N GLY A 327 3.26 1.39 22.62
CA GLY A 327 3.96 1.05 23.84
C GLY A 327 3.48 -0.26 24.47
N ILE A 328 2.17 -0.45 24.60
CA ILE A 328 1.57 -1.70 25.10
C ILE A 328 2.04 -2.89 24.25
N LEU A 329 2.01 -2.75 22.92
CA LEU A 329 2.47 -3.81 22.01
C LEU A 329 3.96 -4.14 22.19
N ARG A 330 4.80 -3.15 22.46
CA ARG A 330 6.22 -3.35 22.76
C ARG A 330 6.42 -4.09 24.09
N ASP A 331 5.68 -3.71 25.12
CA ASP A 331 5.79 -4.35 26.44
C ASP A 331 5.35 -5.80 26.37
N VAL A 332 4.21 -6.08 25.73
CA VAL A 332 3.71 -7.44 25.51
C VAL A 332 4.74 -8.28 24.76
N LEU A 333 5.32 -7.75 23.67
CA LEU A 333 6.38 -8.45 22.94
C LEU A 333 7.61 -8.73 23.82
N GLY A 334 8.01 -7.76 24.66
CA GLY A 334 9.10 -7.91 25.61
C GLY A 334 8.82 -8.97 26.68
N HIS A 335 7.59 -9.03 27.22
CA HIS A 335 7.17 -10.08 28.16
C HIS A 335 7.18 -11.47 27.55
N LEU A 336 6.94 -11.57 26.25
CA LEU A 336 7.04 -12.81 25.49
C LEU A 336 8.49 -13.21 25.18
N GLY A 337 9.48 -12.50 25.74
CA GLY A 337 10.92 -12.78 25.56
C GLY A 337 11.43 -12.42 24.16
N ARG A 338 10.70 -11.60 23.41
CA ARG A 338 11.05 -11.24 22.04
C ARG A 338 11.73 -9.87 21.98
N PRO A 339 12.75 -9.71 21.13
CA PRO A 339 13.43 -8.44 21.03
C PRO A 339 12.51 -7.37 20.41
N THR A 340 12.45 -6.22 21.07
CA THR A 340 11.80 -5.00 20.56
C THR A 340 12.74 -4.18 19.66
N THR A 341 14.02 -4.55 19.60
CA THR A 341 15.05 -3.91 18.78
C THR A 341 15.57 -4.82 17.68
N LYS A 342 16.24 -4.24 16.69
CA LYS A 342 16.95 -4.93 15.62
C LYS A 342 18.27 -4.23 15.32
N ILE A 343 19.24 -4.97 14.80
CA ILE A 343 20.50 -4.38 14.32
C ILE A 343 20.32 -3.97 12.86
N ALA A 344 20.56 -2.70 12.55
CA ALA A 344 20.55 -2.17 11.20
C ALA A 344 21.75 -1.24 11.02
N ARG A 345 22.59 -1.53 10.01
CA ARG A 345 23.84 -0.79 9.74
C ARG A 345 24.74 -0.68 10.97
N ASP A 346 24.97 -1.82 11.64
CA ASP A 346 25.80 -1.97 12.84
C ASP A 346 25.36 -1.15 14.07
N VAL A 347 24.11 -0.66 14.06
CA VAL A 347 23.51 0.07 15.19
C VAL A 347 22.21 -0.61 15.62
N THR A 348 22.01 -0.71 16.93
CA THR A 348 20.74 -1.16 17.52
C THR A 348 19.68 -0.09 17.34
N GLN A 349 18.55 -0.46 16.73
CA GLN A 349 17.41 0.42 16.50
C GLN A 349 16.13 -0.27 16.97
N GLU A 350 15.13 0.51 17.40
CA GLU A 350 13.81 -0.01 17.68
C GLU A 350 13.19 -0.67 16.43
N ARG A 351 12.51 -1.80 16.62
CA ARG A 351 11.67 -2.40 15.57
C ARG A 351 10.55 -1.44 15.21
N LEU A 352 10.19 -1.42 13.93
CA LEU A 352 9.01 -0.69 13.49
C LEU A 352 7.76 -1.37 14.05
N LEU A 353 6.69 -0.61 14.26
CA LEU A 353 5.42 -1.18 14.74
C LEU A 353 4.90 -2.28 13.81
N ASP A 354 5.07 -2.11 12.49
CA ASP A 354 4.70 -3.15 11.51
C ASP A 354 5.48 -4.45 11.71
N ASP A 355 6.78 -4.34 12.04
CA ASP A 355 7.62 -5.50 12.34
C ASP A 355 7.14 -6.22 13.62
N ILE A 356 6.66 -5.47 14.62
CA ILE A 356 6.14 -6.01 15.89
C ILE A 356 4.84 -6.77 15.65
N LEU A 357 3.90 -6.19 14.92
CA LEU A 357 2.59 -6.78 14.64
C LEU A 357 2.66 -8.03 13.74
N ARG A 358 3.78 -8.22 13.03
CA ARG A 358 4.07 -9.43 12.26
C ARG A 358 4.78 -10.53 13.05
N ASP A 359 5.15 -10.29 14.31
CA ASP A 359 5.83 -11.29 15.12
C ASP A 359 4.89 -12.47 15.42
N GLU A 360 5.30 -13.68 15.05
CA GLU A 360 4.47 -14.88 15.19
C GLU A 360 4.10 -15.15 16.65
N ILE A 361 5.00 -14.90 17.61
CA ILE A 361 4.69 -15.14 19.03
C ILE A 361 3.67 -14.12 19.55
N LEU A 362 3.75 -12.87 19.10
CA LEU A 362 2.74 -11.86 19.42
C LEU A 362 1.37 -12.25 18.85
N LYS A 363 1.33 -12.74 17.61
CA LYS A 363 0.09 -13.24 17.00
C LYS A 363 -0.51 -14.43 17.73
N HIS A 364 0.32 -15.38 18.20
CA HIS A 364 -0.16 -16.48 19.03
C HIS A 364 -0.74 -15.99 20.37
N CYS A 365 -0.21 -14.89 20.92
CA CYS A 365 -0.70 -14.29 22.16
C CYS A 365 -2.00 -13.49 21.99
N LEU A 366 -2.08 -12.65 20.95
CA LEU A 366 -3.17 -11.69 20.75
C LEU A 366 -4.25 -12.15 19.76
N GLY A 367 -3.95 -13.18 18.97
CA GLY A 367 -4.74 -13.65 17.84
C GLY A 367 -4.33 -12.98 16.52
N ASP A 368 -4.24 -13.78 15.45
CA ASP A 368 -3.88 -13.34 14.11
C ASP A 368 -4.76 -12.20 13.61
N ASP A 369 -6.08 -12.34 13.74
CA ASP A 369 -7.05 -11.34 13.29
C ASP A 369 -6.88 -10.01 14.02
N PHE A 370 -6.60 -10.03 15.33
CA PHE A 370 -6.41 -8.80 16.09
C PHE A 370 -5.10 -8.10 15.74
N CYS A 371 -4.00 -8.86 15.57
CA CYS A 371 -2.74 -8.31 15.07
C CYS A 371 -2.90 -7.71 13.65
N TYR A 372 -3.62 -8.41 12.76
CA TYR A 372 -3.88 -7.93 11.41
C TYR A 372 -4.77 -6.68 11.39
N PHE A 373 -5.81 -6.65 12.23
CA PHE A 373 -6.65 -5.48 12.45
C PHE A 373 -5.82 -4.28 12.92
N LEU A 374 -4.98 -4.46 13.95
CA LEU A 374 -4.09 -3.42 14.46
C LEU A 374 -3.10 -2.93 13.39
N GLN A 375 -2.59 -3.82 12.54
CA GLN A 375 -1.73 -3.45 11.42
C GLN A 375 -2.45 -2.52 10.45
N ILE A 376 -3.68 -2.88 10.04
CA ILE A 376 -4.50 -2.04 9.15
C ILE A 376 -4.78 -0.67 9.78
N ILE A 377 -5.10 -0.64 11.08
CA ILE A 377 -5.46 0.61 11.78
C ILE A 377 -4.23 1.49 12.03
N LEU A 378 -3.10 0.92 12.45
CA LEU A 378 -1.98 1.68 12.98
C LEU A 378 -0.83 1.89 11.98
N SER A 379 -0.43 0.88 11.19
CA SER A 379 0.86 0.91 10.48
C SER A 379 0.82 0.65 8.97
N ASP A 380 -0.23 0.03 8.45
CA ASP A 380 -0.31 -0.35 7.03
C ASP A 380 -0.55 0.88 6.14
N PRO A 381 0.34 1.19 5.18
CA PRO A 381 0.14 2.29 4.23
C PRO A 381 -1.15 2.20 3.42
N LEU A 382 -1.66 0.99 3.16
CA LEU A 382 -2.92 0.73 2.45
C LEU A 382 -4.13 0.68 3.39
N GLY A 383 -3.89 0.78 4.70
CA GLY A 383 -4.90 0.88 5.75
C GLY A 383 -5.12 2.32 6.22
N VAL A 384 -5.57 2.48 7.47
CA VAL A 384 -5.74 3.80 8.11
C VAL A 384 -4.39 4.42 8.46
N ASN A 385 -3.39 3.58 8.78
CA ASN A 385 -2.01 4.00 9.03
C ASN A 385 -1.84 5.05 10.13
N LEU A 386 -2.73 5.02 11.14
CA LEU A 386 -2.92 6.14 12.07
C LEU A 386 -1.64 6.54 12.81
N ARG A 387 -0.82 5.57 13.22
CA ARG A 387 0.43 5.83 13.94
C ARG A 387 1.41 6.63 13.08
N ASN A 388 1.60 6.23 11.83
CA ASN A 388 2.55 6.94 10.96
C ASN A 388 1.98 8.29 10.55
N ARG A 389 0.65 8.40 10.36
CA ARG A 389 0.01 9.68 10.04
C ARG A 389 0.18 10.70 11.17
N VAL A 390 -0.03 10.30 12.42
CA VAL A 390 0.18 11.16 13.59
C VAL A 390 1.68 11.44 13.81
N GLY A 391 2.51 10.40 13.82
CA GLY A 391 3.95 10.53 14.11
C GLY A 391 4.77 11.29 13.07
N HIS A 392 4.30 11.38 11.83
CA HIS A 392 4.92 12.18 10.76
C HIS A 392 4.18 13.49 10.47
N ALA A 393 3.23 13.89 11.31
CA ALA A 393 2.43 15.10 11.13
C ALA A 393 1.74 15.18 9.76
N LEU A 394 1.24 14.04 9.27
CA LEU A 394 0.49 13.91 8.01
C LEU A 394 -1.03 13.95 8.24
N ALA A 395 -1.49 13.62 9.45
CA ALA A 395 -2.89 13.69 9.82
C ALA A 395 -3.40 15.15 9.82
N ARG A 396 -4.59 15.36 9.23
CA ARG A 396 -5.29 16.66 9.17
C ARG A 396 -6.34 16.76 10.26
N GLU A 397 -6.77 17.99 10.57
CA GLU A 397 -7.73 18.29 11.64
C GLU A 397 -8.98 17.41 11.62
N ASN A 398 -9.57 17.17 10.45
CA ASN A 398 -10.78 16.35 10.28
C ASN A 398 -10.60 14.87 10.64
N GLU A 399 -9.36 14.37 10.69
CA GLU A 399 -9.03 13.01 11.10
C GLU A 399 -9.05 12.86 12.63
N PHE A 400 -8.83 13.95 13.37
CA PHE A 400 -8.91 14.00 14.83
C PHE A 400 -10.37 14.12 15.30
N ASN A 401 -11.16 13.07 15.07
CA ASN A 401 -12.58 13.06 15.39
C ASN A 401 -12.93 12.00 16.46
N LYS A 402 -14.18 12.08 16.94
CA LYS A 402 -14.73 11.19 17.97
C LYS A 402 -14.65 9.71 17.60
N VAL A 403 -14.92 9.37 16.34
CA VAL A 403 -15.00 7.98 15.88
C VAL A 403 -13.62 7.31 15.93
N VAL A 404 -12.59 8.01 15.43
CA VAL A 404 -11.20 7.51 15.46
C VAL A 404 -10.70 7.42 16.90
N ASN A 405 -11.01 8.39 17.75
CA ASN A 405 -10.63 8.30 19.16
C ASN A 405 -11.36 7.18 19.90
N LEU A 406 -12.65 6.98 19.62
CA LEU A 406 -13.41 5.87 20.19
C LEU A 406 -12.83 4.52 19.76
N LEU A 407 -12.32 4.38 18.53
CA LEU A 407 -11.57 3.19 18.12
C LEU A 407 -10.34 2.94 19.02
N LEU A 408 -9.58 3.97 19.37
CA LEU A 408 -8.43 3.83 20.28
C LEU A 408 -8.86 3.39 21.68
N LEU A 409 -9.96 3.95 22.19
CA LEU A 409 -10.57 3.47 23.45
C LEU A 409 -11.03 2.01 23.32
N LEU A 410 -11.60 1.59 22.20
CA LEU A 410 -12.00 0.18 22.05
C LEU A 410 -10.78 -0.74 22.02
N ILE A 411 -9.69 -0.34 21.37
CA ILE A 411 -8.43 -1.10 21.36
C ILE A 411 -7.86 -1.23 22.79
N LEU A 412 -7.85 -0.14 23.57
CA LEU A 412 -7.42 -0.19 24.98
C LEU A 412 -8.34 -1.08 25.81
N LEU A 413 -9.65 -1.04 25.56
CA LEU A 413 -10.62 -1.91 26.23
C LEU A 413 -10.38 -3.38 25.89
N ARG A 414 -10.02 -3.68 24.64
CA ARG A 414 -9.63 -5.03 24.19
C ARG A 414 -8.41 -5.52 24.96
N PHE A 415 -7.36 -4.72 25.07
CA PHE A 415 -6.22 -5.05 25.93
C PHE A 415 -6.62 -5.20 27.40
N GLY A 416 -7.58 -4.40 27.86
CA GLY A 416 -8.17 -4.46 29.20
C GLY A 416 -8.78 -5.82 29.56
N VAL A 417 -9.43 -6.47 28.59
CA VAL A 417 -10.10 -7.77 28.82
C VAL A 417 -9.28 -8.99 28.44
N LEU A 418 -8.31 -8.85 27.53
CA LEU A 418 -7.45 -9.98 27.16
C LEU A 418 -6.67 -10.43 28.40
N ARG A 419 -6.67 -11.74 28.64
CA ARG A 419 -5.93 -12.38 29.72
C ARG A 419 -5.07 -13.46 29.07
N TYR A 420 -3.76 -13.32 29.19
CA TYR A 420 -2.81 -14.32 28.71
C TYR A 420 -1.79 -14.62 29.80
N SER A 421 -1.36 -15.88 29.91
CA SER A 421 -0.27 -16.25 30.82
C SER A 421 1.05 -15.73 30.25
N LEU A 422 1.43 -14.51 30.61
CA LEU A 422 2.76 -14.00 30.30
C LEU A 422 3.81 -14.83 31.06
N PRO A 423 4.92 -15.23 30.43
CA PRO A 423 6.01 -15.90 31.13
C PRO A 423 6.55 -15.01 32.25
N ASP A 424 6.88 -15.60 33.39
CA ASP A 424 7.48 -14.88 34.52
C ASP A 424 8.80 -14.22 34.07
N LYS A 425 8.96 -12.91 34.28
CA LYS A 425 10.17 -12.14 33.89
C LYS A 425 11.47 -12.75 34.45
N ASN A 426 11.37 -13.56 35.52
CA ASN A 426 12.49 -14.21 36.20
C ASN A 426 12.90 -15.58 35.61
N ASN A 427 12.14 -16.14 34.65
CA ASN A 427 12.45 -17.45 34.05
C ASN A 427 13.11 -17.34 32.66
N ILE A 428 13.48 -16.13 32.21
CA ILE A 428 14.17 -15.91 30.91
C ILE A 428 15.70 -16.01 31.07
N THR A 429 16.20 -16.46 32.22
CA THR A 429 17.60 -16.87 32.36
C THR A 429 17.74 -18.35 31.98
N GLU A 430 18.46 -18.56 30.88
CA GLU A 430 19.11 -19.83 30.48
C GLU A 430 18.19 -20.95 29.94
N SER A 431 17.91 -20.93 28.64
CA SER A 431 17.96 -22.16 27.85
C SER A 431 18.27 -21.88 26.37
N GLU A 432 19.51 -22.24 26.02
CA GLU A 432 20.12 -22.50 24.69
C GLU A 432 20.50 -21.33 23.77
#